data_AF-A0A925CBK0-F1
#
_entry.id   AF-A0A925CBK0-F1
#
_cell.length_a   1.000
_cell.length_b   1.000
_cell.length_c   1.000
_cell.angle_alpha   90.00
_cell.angle_beta   90.00
_cell.angle_gamma   90.00
#
_symmetry.space_group_name_H-M   'P 1'
#
loop_
_entity.id
_entity.type
_entity.pdbx_description
1 polymer ?
#
loop_
_entity_poly.entity_id
_entity_poly.type
_entity_poly.pdbx_seq_one_letter_code
_entity_poly.pdbx_strand_id
1 'polypeptide(L)'
;MIRAGAARFPDEAVQFVREGLAHTVKVTHGKDLPKVIDPADESRHVSGQQLCIGLRDVAVERYGMLARTVLGYWGIQRTVDFGTIVYGLIDKGELRGSSRDSLEHFRDVYDFDEAFQGSV
;
A
#
# COMPACT_ATOMS: atom_id res chain seq x y z
N MET A 1 -9.94 -14.86 -9.52
CA MET A 1 -10.63 -13.67 -8.97
C MET A 1 -9.82 -13.15 -7.79
N ILE A 2 -9.46 -11.87 -7.76
CA ILE A 2 -8.43 -11.28 -6.87
C ILE A 2 -8.67 -11.55 -5.37
N ARG A 3 -9.91 -11.81 -4.95
CA ARG A 3 -10.28 -12.34 -3.62
C ARG A 3 -9.40 -13.48 -3.10
N ALA A 4 -9.13 -14.49 -3.95
CA ALA A 4 -8.34 -15.65 -3.54
C ALA A 4 -6.85 -15.31 -3.36
N GLY A 5 -6.37 -14.29 -4.09
CA GLY A 5 -4.98 -13.81 -3.99
C GLY A 5 -4.75 -13.02 -2.71
N ALA A 6 -5.69 -12.17 -2.30
CA ALA A 6 -5.58 -11.39 -1.07
C ALA A 6 -5.69 -12.26 0.20
N ALA A 7 -6.41 -13.38 0.14
CA ALA A 7 -6.58 -14.31 1.26
C ALA A 7 -5.28 -15.03 1.68
N ARG A 8 -4.20 -14.92 0.89
CA ARG A 8 -2.89 -15.52 1.21
C ARG A 8 -2.06 -14.67 2.17
N PHE A 9 -2.44 -13.42 2.38
CA PHE A 9 -1.71 -12.50 3.27
C PHE A 9 -2.33 -12.56 4.67
N PRO A 10 -1.50 -12.58 5.73
CA PRO A 10 -1.99 -12.58 7.09
C PRO A 10 -2.62 -11.21 7.45
N ASP A 11 -3.43 -11.16 8.50
CA ASP A 11 -4.13 -9.94 8.92
C ASP A 11 -3.15 -8.78 9.22
N GLU A 12 -1.95 -9.08 9.71
CA GLU A 12 -0.90 -8.10 9.96
C GLU A 12 -0.46 -7.37 8.68
N ALA A 13 -0.35 -8.08 7.55
CA ALA A 13 -0.03 -7.47 6.26
C ALA A 13 -1.17 -6.58 5.77
N VAL A 14 -2.41 -7.02 5.96
CA VAL A 14 -3.58 -6.22 5.59
C VAL A 14 -3.65 -4.94 6.43
N GLN A 15 -3.41 -5.05 7.74
CA GLN A 15 -3.38 -3.92 8.65
C GLN A 15 -2.24 -2.95 8.31
N PHE A 16 -1.06 -3.47 8.00
CA PHE A 16 0.08 -2.67 7.55
C PHE A 16 -0.27 -1.84 6.30
N VAL A 17 -0.92 -2.44 5.30
CA VAL A 17 -1.34 -1.73 4.08
C VAL A 17 -2.37 -0.64 4.37
N ARG A 18 -3.33 -0.88 5.28
CA ARG A 18 -4.31 0.15 5.69
C ARG A 18 -3.66 1.35 6.35
N GLU A 19 -2.76 1.09 7.30
CA GLU A 19 -2.04 2.14 8.02
C GLU A 19 -1.15 2.93 7.06
N GLY A 20 -0.42 2.23 6.17
CA GLY A 20 0.41 2.86 5.16
C GLY A 20 -0.38 3.68 4.15
N LEU A 21 -1.57 3.23 3.75
CA LEU A 21 -2.47 4.03 2.90
C LEU A 21 -2.91 5.31 3.61
N ALA A 22 -3.38 5.22 4.86
CA ALA A 22 -3.78 6.40 5.62
C ALA A 22 -2.63 7.39 5.82
N HIS A 23 -1.42 6.88 6.06
CA HIS A 23 -0.20 7.68 6.13
C HIS A 23 0.11 8.36 4.78
N THR A 24 0.10 7.59 3.69
CA THR A 24 0.41 8.09 2.34
C THR A 24 -0.57 9.17 1.91
N VAL A 25 -1.88 8.97 2.12
CA VAL A 25 -2.91 10.00 1.83
C VAL A 25 -2.59 11.29 2.58
N LYS A 26 -2.26 11.20 3.86
CA LYS A 26 -1.93 12.36 4.71
C LYS A 26 -0.66 13.08 4.26
N VAL A 27 0.36 12.33 3.81
CA VAL A 27 1.62 12.90 3.31
C VAL A 27 1.42 13.56 1.94
N THR A 28 0.72 12.89 1.02
CA THR A 28 0.51 13.37 -0.35
C THR A 28 -0.40 14.59 -0.43
N HIS A 29 -1.42 14.68 0.44
CA HIS A 29 -2.46 15.71 0.34
C HIS A 29 -2.37 16.80 1.43
N GLY A 30 -1.42 16.70 2.37
CA GLY A 30 -1.20 17.71 3.41
C GLY A 30 -2.31 17.81 4.47
N LYS A 31 -2.14 18.72 5.44
CA LYS A 31 -3.07 18.93 6.57
C LYS A 31 -4.35 19.73 6.20
N ASP A 32 -4.43 20.27 4.99
CA ASP A 32 -5.47 21.21 4.56
C ASP A 32 -6.60 20.53 3.77
N LEU A 33 -7.13 19.44 4.30
CA LEU A 33 -8.34 18.83 3.76
C LEU A 33 -9.56 19.21 4.60
N PRO A 34 -10.68 19.61 3.98
CA PRO A 34 -11.92 19.88 4.70
C PRO A 34 -12.34 18.66 5.53
N LYS A 35 -12.84 18.91 6.75
CA LYS A 35 -13.34 17.87 7.69
C LYS A 35 -14.59 17.14 7.16
N VAL A 36 -15.23 17.69 6.14
CA VAL A 36 -16.39 17.10 5.46
C VAL A 36 -15.87 16.24 4.32
N ILE A 37 -16.11 14.93 4.41
CA ILE A 37 -15.70 13.94 3.41
C ILE A 37 -16.80 13.90 2.36
N ASP A 38 -16.59 14.49 1.19
CA ASP A 38 -17.42 14.18 0.04
C ASP A 38 -16.94 12.83 -0.53
N PRO A 39 -17.81 11.80 -0.61
CA PRO A 39 -17.47 10.51 -1.18
C PRO A 39 -17.11 10.54 -2.68
N ALA A 40 -17.32 11.67 -3.36
CA ALA A 40 -16.87 11.96 -4.73
C ALA A 40 -15.55 12.74 -4.80
N ASP A 41 -14.93 13.04 -3.66
CA ASP A 41 -13.70 13.82 -3.60
C ASP A 41 -12.48 13.00 -4.05
N GLU A 42 -12.18 13.07 -5.35
CA GLU A 42 -10.96 12.50 -5.94
C GLU A 42 -9.68 13.17 -5.40
N SER A 43 -9.78 14.28 -4.66
CA SER A 43 -8.62 15.01 -4.10
C SER A 43 -7.90 14.28 -2.97
N ARG A 44 -8.32 13.06 -2.59
CA ARG A 44 -7.58 12.18 -1.67
C ARG A 44 -7.08 10.90 -2.33
N HIS A 45 -7.19 10.81 -3.64
CA HIS A 45 -6.78 9.64 -4.39
C HIS A 45 -5.25 9.51 -4.41
N VAL A 46 -4.76 8.33 -4.06
CA VAL A 46 -3.34 7.99 -4.08
C VAL A 46 -3.15 6.92 -5.15
N SER A 47 -2.21 7.15 -6.08
CA SER A 47 -1.90 6.16 -7.11
C SER A 47 -1.22 4.92 -6.50
N GLY A 48 -1.30 3.78 -7.20
CA GLY A 48 -0.60 2.57 -6.78
C GLY A 48 0.89 2.77 -6.55
N GLN A 49 1.54 3.60 -7.39
CA GLN A 49 2.95 3.95 -7.25
C GLN A 49 3.21 4.76 -5.98
N GLN A 50 2.41 5.80 -5.72
CA GLN A 50 2.54 6.63 -4.52
C GLN A 50 2.34 5.79 -3.26
N LEU A 51 1.35 4.89 -3.27
CA LEU A 51 1.10 3.97 -2.17
C LEU A 51 2.28 3.02 -1.95
N CYS A 52 2.85 2.45 -3.00
CA CYS A 52 4.04 1.60 -2.87
C CYS A 52 5.20 2.35 -2.21
N ILE A 53 5.49 3.58 -2.64
CA ILE A 53 6.55 4.39 -2.06
C ILE A 53 6.26 4.72 -0.60
N GLY A 54 5.03 5.13 -0.26
CA GLY A 54 4.65 5.38 1.13
C GLY A 54 4.74 4.13 2.01
N LEU A 55 4.36 2.95 1.49
CA LEU A 55 4.49 1.68 2.21
C LEU A 55 5.96 1.29 2.44
N ARG A 56 6.84 1.54 1.47
CA ARG A 56 8.29 1.37 1.66
C ARG A 56 8.78 2.24 2.80
N ASP A 57 8.44 3.52 2.79
CA ASP A 57 8.92 4.48 3.77
C ASP A 57 8.42 4.11 5.18
N VAL A 58 7.15 3.72 5.31
CA VAL A 58 6.58 3.22 6.57
C VAL A 58 7.25 1.92 7.03
N ALA A 59 7.56 1.00 6.11
CA ALA A 59 8.27 -0.24 6.46
C ALA A 59 9.68 0.05 6.98
N VAL A 60 10.41 0.95 6.32
CA VAL A 60 11.77 1.35 6.73
C VAL A 60 11.74 2.11 8.04
N GLU A 61 10.80 3.04 8.23
CA GLU A 61 10.66 3.80 9.48
C GLU A 61 10.35 2.87 10.67
N ARG A 62 9.47 1.89 10.46
CA ARG A 62 9.00 1.01 11.54
C ARG A 62 9.94 -0.14 11.86
N TYR A 63 10.56 -0.74 10.85
CA TYR A 63 11.33 -1.98 10.99
C TYR A 63 12.82 -1.83 10.64
N GLY A 64 13.23 -0.69 10.09
CA GLY A 64 14.61 -0.44 9.67
C GLY A 64 15.13 -1.53 8.75
N MET A 65 16.30 -2.09 9.08
CA MET A 65 16.94 -3.17 8.33
C MET A 65 16.12 -4.46 8.29
N LEU A 66 15.13 -4.63 9.18
CA LEU A 66 14.25 -5.80 9.21
C LEU A 66 13.03 -5.66 8.29
N ALA A 67 12.84 -4.51 7.63
CA ALA A 67 11.68 -4.26 6.78
C ALA A 67 11.43 -5.37 5.75
N ARG A 68 12.47 -5.78 5.02
CA ARG A 68 12.37 -6.88 4.04
C ARG A 68 11.97 -8.20 4.69
N THR A 69 12.59 -8.53 5.82
CA THR A 69 12.33 -9.79 6.54
C THR A 69 10.90 -9.86 7.04
N VAL A 70 10.39 -8.77 7.61
CA VAL A 70 9.01 -8.68 8.12
C VAL A 70 8.00 -8.77 6.98
N LEU A 71 8.18 -7.98 5.92
CA LEU A 71 7.30 -8.04 4.74
C LEU A 71 7.32 -9.42 4.10
N GLY A 72 8.50 -10.02 3.96
CA GLY A 72 8.68 -11.37 3.42
C GLY A 72 8.03 -12.45 4.28
N TYR A 73 8.07 -12.32 5.60
CA TYR A 73 7.37 -13.22 6.53
C TYR A 73 5.85 -13.17 6.33
N TRP A 74 5.30 -12.02 5.98
CA TRP A 74 3.89 -11.88 5.62
C TRP A 74 3.57 -12.30 4.17
N GLY A 75 4.55 -12.78 3.42
CA GLY A 75 4.40 -13.18 2.02
C GLY A 75 4.39 -12.01 1.03
N ILE A 76 4.72 -10.79 1.47
CA ILE A 76 4.89 -9.62 0.60
C ILE A 76 6.33 -9.60 0.09
N GLN A 77 6.51 -9.87 -1.20
CA GLN A 77 7.83 -9.98 -1.81
C GLN A 77 8.07 -8.94 -2.90
N ARG A 78 7.00 -8.40 -3.49
CA ARG A 78 7.06 -7.40 -4.56
C ARG A 78 5.95 -6.39 -4.41
N THR A 79 6.10 -5.26 -5.09
CA THR A 79 5.15 -4.15 -5.09
C THR A 79 3.73 -4.56 -5.52
N VAL A 80 3.62 -5.54 -6.43
CA VAL A 80 2.31 -6.11 -6.87
C VAL A 80 1.55 -6.84 -5.75
N ASP A 81 2.24 -7.29 -4.70
CA ASP A 81 1.59 -7.92 -3.54
C ASP A 81 0.79 -6.90 -2.74
N PHE A 82 1.29 -5.67 -2.60
CA PHE A 82 0.51 -4.56 -2.02
C PHE A 82 -0.75 -4.31 -2.84
N GLY A 83 -0.63 -4.26 -4.17
CA GLY A 83 -1.78 -4.12 -5.05
C GLY A 83 -2.81 -5.24 -4.84
N THR A 84 -2.35 -6.48 -4.69
CA THR A 84 -3.24 -7.61 -4.44
C THR A 84 -4.03 -7.44 -3.13
N ILE A 85 -3.38 -6.94 -2.07
CA ILE A 85 -4.04 -6.63 -0.80
C ILE A 85 -5.06 -5.49 -0.99
N VAL A 86 -4.65 -4.38 -1.62
CA VAL A 86 -5.51 -3.20 -1.86
C VAL A 86 -6.76 -3.57 -2.65
N TYR A 87 -6.62 -4.32 -3.74
CA TYR A 87 -7.78 -4.77 -4.51
C TYR A 87 -8.65 -5.76 -3.74
N GLY A 88 -8.06 -6.57 -2.86
CA GLY A 88 -8.82 -7.38 -1.91
C GLY A 88 -9.69 -6.54 -0.97
N LEU A 89 -9.20 -5.38 -0.53
CA LEU A 89 -9.95 -4.44 0.29
C LEU A 89 -11.02 -3.67 -0.49
N ILE A 90 -10.74 -3.31 -1.75
CA ILE A 90 -11.73 -2.69 -2.64
C ILE A 90 -12.91 -3.65 -2.88
N ASP A 91 -12.62 -4.92 -3.14
CA ASP A 91 -13.64 -5.95 -3.37
C ASP A 91 -14.50 -6.20 -2.12
N LYS A 92 -13.93 -6.06 -0.92
CA LYS A 92 -14.66 -6.10 0.35
C LYS A 92 -15.49 -4.83 0.62
N GLY A 93 -15.39 -3.80 -0.23
CA GLY A 93 -16.07 -2.51 -0.07
C GLY A 93 -15.44 -1.60 1.00
N GLU A 94 -14.23 -1.93 1.45
CA GLU A 94 -13.55 -1.19 2.53
C GLU A 94 -12.70 -0.04 2.00
N LEU A 95 -12.23 -0.15 0.76
CA LEU A 95 -11.57 0.92 0.02
C LEU A 95 -12.36 1.25 -1.25
N ARG A 96 -12.20 2.48 -1.73
CA ARG A 96 -12.72 2.91 -3.03
C ARG A 96 -11.56 3.06 -3.99
N GLY A 97 -11.59 2.31 -5.09
CA GLY A 97 -10.72 2.55 -6.24
C GLY A 97 -11.35 3.54 -7.22
N SER A 98 -10.54 4.08 -8.11
CA SER A 98 -10.95 4.83 -9.29
C SER A 98 -11.07 3.91 -10.51
N SER A 99 -11.82 4.33 -11.53
CA SER A 99 -11.90 3.63 -12.82
C SER A 99 -10.56 3.61 -13.58
N ARG A 100 -9.61 4.47 -13.19
CA ARG A 100 -8.25 4.53 -13.72
C ARG A 100 -7.27 3.63 -12.98
N ASP A 101 -7.65 3.07 -11.83
CA ASP A 101 -6.75 2.22 -11.08
C ASP A 101 -6.62 0.85 -11.74
N SER A 102 -5.37 0.43 -11.90
CA SER A 102 -5.04 -0.92 -12.34
C SER A 102 -4.04 -1.56 -11.37
N LEU A 103 -4.14 -2.88 -11.19
CA LEU A 103 -3.13 -3.66 -10.49
C LEU A 103 -1.74 -3.49 -11.12
N GLU A 104 -1.69 -3.16 -12.42
CA GLU A 104 -0.48 -2.84 -13.16
C GLU A 104 0.28 -1.64 -12.58
N HIS A 105 -0.41 -0.69 -11.92
CA HIS A 105 0.23 0.45 -11.25
C HIS A 105 1.10 0.05 -10.06
N PHE A 106 0.96 -1.19 -9.59
CA PHE A 106 1.73 -1.76 -8.50
C PHE A 106 2.86 -2.66 -9.01
N ARG A 107 2.94 -2.93 -10.31
CA ARG A 107 3.99 -3.81 -10.85
C ARG A 107 5.30 -3.05 -10.99
N ASP A 108 6.38 -3.66 -10.50
CA ASP A 108 7.77 -3.21 -10.68
C ASP A 108 8.01 -1.73 -10.32
N VAL A 109 7.29 -1.20 -9.31
CA VAL A 109 7.47 0.19 -8.85
C VAL A 109 8.86 0.40 -8.24
N TYR A 110 9.36 -0.61 -7.54
CA TYR A 110 10.74 -0.71 -7.08
C TYR A 110 11.07 -2.18 -6.80
N ASP A 111 12.37 -2.49 -6.79
CA ASP A 111 12.89 -3.79 -6.37
C ASP A 111 13.06 -3.85 -4.83
N PHE A 112 12.62 -4.94 -4.20
CA PHE A 112 12.66 -5.08 -2.74
C PHE A 112 14.09 -5.29 -2.22
N ASP A 113 14.97 -5.93 -2.98
CA ASP A 113 16.37 -6.05 -2.59
C ASP A 113 17.04 -4.68 -2.61
N GLU A 114 16.82 -3.86 -3.64
CA GLU A 114 17.37 -2.50 -3.69
C GLU A 114 16.75 -1.58 -2.63
N ALA A 115 15.42 -1.60 -2.47
CA ALA A 115 14.70 -0.68 -1.60
C ALA A 115 14.90 -0.93 -0.10
N PHE A 116 15.28 -2.15 0.29
CA PHE A 116 15.47 -2.55 1.68
C PHE A 116 16.88 -3.05 1.99
N GLN A 117 17.83 -2.85 1.07
CA GLN A 117 19.25 -3.03 1.38
C GLN A 117 19.63 -2.11 2.54
N GLY A 118 19.98 -2.71 3.68
CA GLY A 118 20.70 -1.96 4.71
C GLY A 118 22.05 -1.56 4.11
N SER A 119 22.35 -0.25 4.09
CA SER A 119 23.72 0.21 3.88
C SER A 119 24.59 -0.47 4.94
N VAL A 120 25.34 -1.48 4.52
CA VAL A 120 26.43 -2.07 5.30
C VAL A 120 27.64 -1.14 5.26
#